data_AF-X1R3H8-F1
#
_entry.id   AF-X1R3H8-F1
#
_cell.length_a   1.000
_cell.length_b   1.000
_cell.length_c   1.000
_cell.angle_alpha   90.00
_cell.angle_beta   90.00
_cell.angle_gamma   90.00
#
_symmetry.space_group_name_H-M   'P 1'
#
loop_
_entity.id
_entity.type
_entity.pdbx_description
1 polymer ?
#
loop_
_entity_poly.entity_id
_entity_poly.type
_entity_poly.pdbx_seq_one_letter_code
_entity_poly.pdbx_strand_id
1 'polypeptide(L)'
;AEVLLVDKNNYVGGLLACLAILAYCNYQGEQIIFGIAQELVDRLVERGASPGHILDPRLASVTVTDPEMLKVITQEMVEEAGVKVLFHSFLTAPIMEKNEIKGIIVENKSGRQAILADVVIDATGDGDIAARAGAAYQIKDKEHMQPGNLVFRMGKVDVDKLRLAIAENPDNARTIPGHGPGAEYFLKAKRFVVDGFVKQLQEAKEKGDIPPDYPQCWVVIVTQP
;
A
#
# COMPACT_ATOMS: atom_id res chain seq x y z
N ALA A 1 9.12 -9.35 26.07
CA ALA A 1 8.11 -8.29 26.26
C ALA A 1 6.75 -8.87 25.90
N GLU A 2 5.67 -8.48 26.57
CA GLU A 2 4.30 -8.81 26.12
C GLU A 2 3.84 -7.73 25.16
N VAL A 3 3.35 -8.12 23.98
CA VAL A 3 2.98 -7.17 22.91
C VAL A 3 1.54 -7.43 22.48
N LEU A 4 0.77 -6.35 22.34
CA LEU A 4 -0.55 -6.34 21.74
C LEU A 4 -0.55 -5.41 20.53
N LEU A 5 -0.86 -5.96 19.36
CA LEU A 5 -1.18 -5.21 18.16
C LEU A 5 -2.68 -4.91 18.13
N VAL A 6 -3.05 -3.64 17.94
CA VAL A 6 -4.46 -3.22 17.79
C VAL A 6 -4.64 -2.68 16.38
N ASP A 7 -5.62 -3.20 15.64
CA ASP A 7 -5.92 -2.76 14.27
C ASP A 7 -7.43 -2.59 14.07
N LYS A 8 -7.80 -1.59 13.26
CA LYS A 8 -9.20 -1.35 12.87
C LYS A 8 -9.70 -2.37 11.86
N ASN A 9 -8.80 -2.98 11.11
CA ASN A 9 -9.08 -4.00 10.11
C ASN A 9 -9.23 -5.39 10.75
N ASN A 10 -9.52 -6.38 9.91
CA ASN A 10 -9.59 -7.80 10.25
C ASN A 10 -8.37 -8.61 9.77
N TYR A 11 -7.28 -7.92 9.46
CA TYR A 11 -6.04 -8.53 8.97
C TYR A 11 -4.83 -7.66 9.33
N VAL A 12 -3.65 -8.26 9.31
CA VAL A 12 -2.36 -7.57 9.46
C VAL A 12 -1.78 -7.25 8.08
N GLY A 13 -1.07 -6.12 7.97
CA GLY A 13 -0.37 -5.70 6.75
C GLY A 13 -0.85 -4.39 6.16
N GLY A 14 -1.98 -3.86 6.65
CA GLY A 14 -2.49 -2.54 6.26
C GLY A 14 -2.57 -2.37 4.74
N LEU A 15 -2.00 -1.29 4.22
CA LEU A 15 -2.02 -0.98 2.79
C LEU A 15 -1.29 -2.03 1.92
N LEU A 16 -0.32 -2.77 2.47
CA LEU A 16 0.40 -3.82 1.74
C LEU A 16 -0.52 -4.98 1.35
N ALA A 17 -1.62 -5.19 2.06
CA ALA A 17 -2.64 -6.18 1.69
C ALA A 17 -3.52 -5.73 0.51
N CYS A 18 -3.21 -4.60 -0.12
CA CYS A 18 -3.90 -4.10 -1.32
C CYS A 18 -2.92 -3.71 -2.43
N LEU A 19 -1.78 -3.12 -2.09
CA LEU A 19 -0.77 -2.64 -3.03
C LEU A 19 0.40 -3.62 -3.21
N ALA A 20 1.05 -3.54 -4.36
CA ALA A 20 2.38 -4.09 -4.53
C ALA A 20 3.40 -3.29 -3.71
N ILE A 21 4.48 -3.96 -3.29
CA ILE A 21 5.55 -3.36 -2.52
C ILE A 21 6.58 -2.77 -3.47
N LEU A 22 6.98 -1.52 -3.26
CA LEU A 22 7.81 -0.76 -4.22
C LEU A 22 9.25 -0.61 -3.72
N ALA A 23 10.17 -0.43 -4.67
CA ALA A 23 11.54 0.06 -4.43
C ALA A 23 12.41 -0.76 -3.46
N TYR A 24 12.34 -2.10 -3.53
CA TYR A 24 13.27 -2.99 -2.82
C TYR A 24 14.67 -3.00 -3.44
N CYS A 25 14.75 -2.76 -4.75
CA CYS A 25 15.97 -2.53 -5.50
C CYS A 25 16.05 -1.07 -5.98
N ASN A 26 17.28 -0.57 -6.13
CA ASN A 26 17.56 0.71 -6.79
C ASN A 26 17.49 0.59 -8.33
N TYR A 27 17.66 1.72 -9.04
CA TYR A 27 17.62 1.75 -10.51
C TYR A 27 18.79 1.00 -11.19
N GLN A 28 19.82 0.61 -10.44
CA GLN A 28 20.92 -0.24 -10.89
C GLN A 28 20.61 -1.74 -10.73
N GLY A 29 19.46 -2.07 -10.13
CA GLY A 29 19.03 -3.44 -9.86
C GLY A 29 19.60 -4.04 -8.58
N GLU A 30 20.23 -3.24 -7.73
CA GLU A 30 20.80 -3.69 -6.46
C GLU A 30 19.74 -3.63 -5.36
N GLN A 31 19.58 -4.70 -4.58
CA GLN A 31 18.67 -4.71 -3.43
C GLN A 31 19.18 -3.77 -2.32
N ILE A 32 18.27 -2.95 -1.80
CA ILE A 32 18.56 -1.94 -0.77
C ILE A 32 17.68 -2.08 0.48
N ILE A 33 16.59 -2.87 0.42
CA ILE A 33 15.71 -3.16 1.57
C ILE A 33 15.93 -4.62 2.00
N PHE A 34 16.13 -4.84 3.30
CA PHE A 34 16.45 -6.14 3.89
C PHE A 34 15.68 -6.37 5.21
N GLY A 35 15.98 -7.44 5.94
CA GLY A 35 15.43 -7.73 7.26
C GLY A 35 14.01 -8.29 7.20
N ILE A 36 13.16 -7.94 8.16
CA ILE A 36 11.78 -8.45 8.26
C ILE A 36 10.94 -8.17 7.00
N ALA A 37 11.24 -7.06 6.31
CA ALA A 37 10.64 -6.70 5.04
C ALA A 37 10.98 -7.74 3.95
N GLN A 38 12.24 -8.15 3.87
CA GLN A 38 12.66 -9.21 2.95
C GLN A 38 12.15 -10.59 3.38
N GLU A 39 12.16 -10.90 4.67
CA GLU A 39 11.65 -12.17 5.19
C GLU A 39 10.19 -12.41 4.79
N LEU A 40 9.34 -11.36 4.85
CA LEU A 40 7.97 -11.43 4.35
C LEU A 40 7.92 -11.80 2.85
N VAL A 41 8.78 -11.17 2.04
CA VAL A 41 8.84 -11.44 0.59
C VAL A 41 9.32 -12.87 0.33
N ASP A 42 10.34 -13.34 1.04
CA ASP A 42 10.88 -14.69 0.90
C ASP A 42 9.80 -15.73 1.21
N ARG A 43 9.07 -15.57 2.33
CA ARG A 43 7.93 -16.45 2.69
C ARG A 43 6.81 -16.41 1.64
N LEU A 44 6.52 -15.24 1.06
CA LEU A 44 5.56 -15.12 -0.04
C LEU A 44 6.02 -15.85 -1.29
N VAL A 45 7.31 -15.76 -1.64
CA VAL A 45 7.90 -16.49 -2.77
C VAL A 45 7.84 -18.00 -2.54
N GLU A 46 8.20 -18.47 -1.35
CA GLU A 46 8.12 -19.89 -0.97
C GLU A 46 6.71 -20.46 -1.10
N ARG A 47 5.69 -19.65 -0.83
CA ARG A 47 4.27 -20.03 -0.97
C ARG A 47 3.73 -19.87 -2.39
N GLY A 48 4.55 -19.45 -3.37
CA GLY A 48 4.11 -19.13 -4.73
C GLY A 48 3.20 -17.90 -4.81
N ALA A 49 3.14 -17.10 -3.75
CA ALA A 49 2.31 -15.92 -3.60
C ALA A 49 3.01 -14.62 -4.07
N SER A 50 4.27 -14.70 -4.49
CA SER A 50 4.99 -13.61 -5.14
C SER A 50 6.04 -14.16 -6.09
N PRO A 51 6.31 -13.50 -7.23
CA PRO A 51 7.48 -13.80 -8.07
C PRO A 51 8.78 -13.18 -7.53
N GLY A 52 8.74 -12.47 -6.38
CA GLY A 52 9.87 -11.72 -5.84
C GLY A 52 10.00 -10.33 -6.48
N HIS A 53 11.19 -9.73 -6.36
CA HIS A 53 11.46 -8.40 -6.89
C HIS A 53 11.57 -8.42 -8.41
N ILE A 54 10.66 -7.71 -9.06
CA ILE A 54 10.71 -7.47 -10.50
C ILE A 54 11.30 -6.08 -10.70
N LEU A 55 12.38 -5.98 -11.47
CA LEU A 55 12.92 -4.67 -11.86
C LEU A 55 11.89 -3.94 -12.70
N ASP A 56 11.61 -2.70 -12.30
CA ASP A 56 10.64 -1.85 -12.96
C ASP A 56 11.29 -0.52 -13.27
N PRO A 57 11.30 -0.10 -14.53
CA PRO A 57 12.03 1.09 -14.93
C PRO A 57 11.36 2.39 -14.45
N ARG A 58 10.14 2.33 -13.90
CA ARG A 58 9.42 3.46 -13.30
C ARG A 58 9.55 3.50 -11.77
N LEU A 59 9.55 2.35 -11.13
CA LEU A 59 9.50 2.21 -9.67
C LEU A 59 10.81 1.67 -9.07
N ALA A 60 11.86 1.56 -9.90
CA ALA A 60 13.10 0.81 -9.68
C ALA A 60 12.87 -0.70 -9.52
N SER A 61 11.95 -1.09 -8.64
CA SER A 61 11.44 -2.46 -8.53
C SER A 61 10.01 -2.48 -7.99
N VAL A 62 9.31 -3.55 -8.33
CA VAL A 62 7.98 -3.86 -7.84
C VAL A 62 7.94 -5.31 -7.39
N THR A 63 7.45 -5.53 -6.17
CA THR A 63 7.19 -6.85 -5.61
C THR A 63 5.70 -7.02 -5.53
N VAL A 64 5.14 -7.71 -6.52
CA VAL A 64 3.71 -8.03 -6.54
C VAL A 64 3.44 -9.22 -5.63
N THR A 65 2.35 -9.16 -4.88
CA THR A 65 2.01 -10.18 -3.88
C THR A 65 0.55 -10.57 -4.04
N ASP A 66 0.24 -11.84 -3.83
CA ASP A 66 -1.13 -12.27 -3.55
C ASP A 66 -1.54 -11.65 -2.20
N PRO A 67 -2.54 -10.76 -2.18
CA PRO A 67 -2.88 -10.03 -0.96
C PRO A 67 -3.59 -10.90 0.08
N GLU A 68 -4.25 -12.00 -0.29
CA GLU A 68 -4.83 -12.90 0.70
C GLU A 68 -3.75 -13.73 1.38
N MET A 69 -2.78 -14.23 0.60
CA MET A 69 -1.60 -14.90 1.16
C MET A 69 -0.72 -13.96 1.97
N LEU A 70 -0.61 -12.69 1.58
CA LEU A 70 0.09 -11.68 2.40
C LEU A 70 -0.53 -11.57 3.78
N LYS A 71 -1.86 -11.47 3.90
CA LYS A 71 -2.55 -11.42 5.21
C LYS A 71 -2.31 -12.66 6.04
N VAL A 72 -2.28 -13.84 5.40
CA VAL A 72 -1.99 -15.11 6.09
C VAL A 72 -0.57 -15.11 6.63
N ILE A 73 0.43 -14.78 5.79
CA ILE A 73 1.84 -14.83 6.18
C ILE A 73 2.16 -13.76 7.21
N THR A 74 1.63 -12.54 7.08
CA THR A 74 1.83 -11.50 8.11
C THR A 74 1.21 -11.89 9.44
N GLN A 75 0.05 -12.57 9.42
CA GLN A 75 -0.56 -13.11 10.63
C GLN A 75 0.31 -14.22 11.24
N GLU A 76 0.80 -15.17 10.45
CA GLU A 76 1.71 -16.23 10.90
C GLU A 76 2.98 -15.63 11.54
N MET A 77 3.60 -14.62 10.91
CA MET A 77 4.79 -13.94 11.44
C MET A 77 4.52 -13.25 12.79
N VAL A 78 3.34 -12.64 12.96
CA VAL A 78 2.93 -12.00 14.23
C VAL A 78 2.69 -13.04 15.32
N GLU A 79 2.05 -14.17 14.97
CA GLU A 79 1.81 -15.29 15.90
C GLU A 79 3.11 -15.97 16.34
N GLU A 80 4.04 -16.24 15.40
CA GLU A 80 5.37 -16.78 15.68
C GLU A 80 6.18 -15.89 16.62
N ALA A 81 6.01 -14.57 16.51
CA ALA A 81 6.62 -13.60 17.41
C ALA A 81 5.95 -13.52 18.80
N GLY A 82 4.86 -14.25 19.03
CA GLY A 82 4.11 -14.25 20.29
C GLY A 82 3.30 -12.98 20.54
N VAL A 83 3.03 -12.20 19.49
CA VAL A 83 2.26 -10.95 19.57
C VAL A 83 0.77 -11.28 19.57
N LYS A 84 0.03 -10.73 20.55
CA LYS A 84 -1.44 -10.82 20.55
C LYS A 84 -2.02 -9.78 19.61
N VAL A 85 -3.16 -10.09 18.99
CA VAL A 85 -3.82 -9.15 18.07
C VAL A 85 -5.25 -8.89 18.51
N LEU A 86 -5.65 -7.62 18.48
CA LEU A 86 -7.02 -7.17 18.69
C LEU A 86 -7.50 -6.43 17.44
N PHE A 87 -8.27 -7.15 16.62
CA PHE A 87 -8.88 -6.62 15.40
C PHE A 87 -10.15 -5.80 15.68
N HIS A 88 -10.66 -5.16 14.63
CA HIS A 88 -11.91 -4.39 14.65
C HIS A 88 -12.00 -3.35 15.75
N SER A 89 -10.86 -2.75 16.10
CA SER A 89 -10.74 -1.82 17.21
C SER A 89 -10.17 -0.50 16.74
N PHE A 90 -10.97 0.56 16.90
CA PHE A 90 -10.53 1.92 16.60
C PHE A 90 -9.81 2.52 17.80
N LEU A 91 -8.64 3.08 17.55
CA LEU A 91 -7.90 3.89 18.51
C LEU A 91 -8.58 5.26 18.63
N THR A 92 -8.94 5.69 19.84
CA THR A 92 -9.74 6.93 20.04
C THR A 92 -9.01 8.02 20.80
N ALA A 93 -8.21 7.67 21.80
CA ALA A 93 -7.44 8.62 22.61
C ALA A 93 -6.24 7.95 23.30
N PRO A 94 -5.12 8.67 23.52
CA PRO A 94 -4.08 8.23 24.45
C PRO A 94 -4.53 8.41 25.89
N ILE A 95 -4.02 7.57 26.79
CA ILE A 95 -4.08 7.78 28.24
C ILE A 95 -2.79 8.48 28.64
N MET A 96 -2.89 9.73 29.09
CA MET A 96 -1.73 10.57 29.40
C MET A 96 -1.50 10.68 30.91
N GLU A 97 -0.24 10.61 31.32
CA GLU A 97 0.23 11.09 32.61
C GLU A 97 1.32 12.14 32.39
N LYS A 98 0.98 13.41 32.63
CA LYS A 98 1.83 14.57 32.30
C LYS A 98 2.22 14.56 30.82
N ASN A 99 3.47 14.19 30.51
CA ASN A 99 4.05 14.18 29.17
C ASN A 99 4.39 12.76 28.70
N GLU A 100 3.76 11.75 29.28
CA GLU A 100 4.01 10.34 28.99
C GLU A 100 2.70 9.62 28.66
N ILE A 101 2.71 8.78 27.64
CA ILE A 101 1.58 7.91 27.29
C ILE A 101 1.65 6.67 28.18
N LYS A 102 0.58 6.37 28.92
CA LYS A 102 0.43 5.19 29.78
C LYS A 102 -0.48 4.11 29.18
N GLY A 103 -1.03 4.36 28.00
CA GLY A 103 -1.93 3.46 27.31
C GLY A 103 -2.79 4.14 26.27
N ILE A 104 -3.81 3.43 25.82
CA ILE A 104 -4.75 3.84 24.77
C ILE A 104 -6.18 3.51 25.16
N ILE A 105 -7.11 4.29 24.63
CA ILE A 105 -8.54 4.02 24.64
C ILE A 105 -8.95 3.48 23.26
N VAL A 106 -9.56 2.31 23.25
CA VAL A 106 -10.09 1.68 22.02
C VAL A 106 -11.61 1.60 22.06
N GLU A 107 -12.22 1.61 20.88
CA GLU A 107 -13.65 1.39 20.70
C GLU A 107 -13.86 0.24 19.71
N ASN A 108 -14.62 -0.78 20.12
CA ASN A 108 -14.96 -1.93 19.29
C ASN A 108 -16.38 -2.43 19.64
N LYS A 109 -16.75 -3.62 19.15
CA LYS A 109 -18.10 -4.18 19.38
C LYS A 109 -18.40 -4.45 20.86
N SER A 110 -17.38 -4.65 21.69
CA SER A 110 -17.49 -4.81 23.15
C SER A 110 -17.57 -3.48 23.89
N GLY A 111 -17.56 -2.36 23.16
CA GLY A 111 -17.60 -1.00 23.68
C GLY A 111 -16.22 -0.39 23.90
N ARG A 112 -16.18 0.64 24.72
CA ARG A 112 -14.96 1.38 25.05
C ARG A 112 -14.12 0.66 26.09
N GLN A 113 -12.82 0.51 25.80
CA GLN A 113 -11.88 -0.16 26.69
C GLN A 113 -10.60 0.66 26.84
N ALA A 114 -9.98 0.60 28.03
CA ALA A 114 -8.66 1.13 28.29
C ALA A 114 -7.63 -0.01 28.25
N ILE A 115 -6.56 0.16 27.49
CA ILE A 115 -5.43 -0.77 27.44
C ILE A 115 -4.21 0.00 27.94
N LEU A 116 -3.64 -0.42 29.06
CA LEU A 116 -2.42 0.16 29.62
C LEU A 116 -1.20 -0.51 29.00
N ALA A 117 -0.14 0.27 28.78
CA ALA A 117 1.13 -0.21 28.26
C ALA A 117 2.27 0.70 28.73
N ASP A 118 3.46 0.11 28.94
CA ASP A 118 4.67 0.87 29.24
C ASP A 118 5.18 1.64 28.01
N VAL A 119 4.89 1.13 26.80
CA VAL A 119 5.27 1.73 25.53
C VAL A 119 4.12 1.62 24.55
N VAL A 120 3.80 2.72 23.86
CA VAL A 120 2.82 2.77 22.76
C VAL A 120 3.55 3.14 21.48
N ILE A 121 3.44 2.28 20.47
CA ILE A 121 3.96 2.52 19.12
C ILE A 121 2.79 2.96 18.23
N ASP A 122 2.81 4.20 17.76
CA ASP A 122 1.81 4.70 16.82
C ASP A 122 2.17 4.29 15.39
N ALA A 123 1.47 3.26 14.90
CA ALA A 123 1.57 2.76 13.53
C ALA A 123 0.27 3.00 12.74
N THR A 124 -0.49 4.06 13.08
CA THR A 124 -1.79 4.37 12.44
C THR A 124 -1.67 4.87 11.00
N GLY A 125 -0.47 5.24 10.55
CA GLY A 125 -0.21 5.87 9.25
C GLY A 125 -0.40 7.39 9.28
N ASP A 126 -1.46 7.85 9.95
CA ASP A 126 -1.79 9.29 10.08
C ASP A 126 -1.17 9.94 11.34
N GLY A 127 -0.64 9.14 12.27
CA GLY A 127 -0.08 9.63 13.54
C GLY A 127 -1.16 10.07 14.53
N ASP A 128 -2.33 9.42 14.50
CA ASP A 128 -3.51 9.81 15.26
C ASP A 128 -3.26 9.87 16.77
N ILE A 129 -2.53 8.90 17.31
CA ILE A 129 -2.23 8.83 18.75
C ILE A 129 -1.17 9.87 19.11
N ALA A 130 -0.13 10.01 18.30
CA ALA A 130 0.92 11.00 18.50
C ALA A 130 0.35 12.43 18.50
N ALA A 131 -0.48 12.76 17.50
CA ALA A 131 -1.14 14.06 17.41
C ALA A 131 -2.05 14.33 18.62
N ARG A 132 -2.87 13.35 19.03
CA ARG A 132 -3.74 13.46 20.22
C ARG A 132 -2.97 13.54 21.53
N ALA A 133 -1.75 12.99 21.59
CA ALA A 133 -0.85 13.10 22.74
C ALA A 133 -0.15 14.47 22.82
N GLY A 134 -0.35 15.35 21.84
CA GLY A 134 0.25 16.68 21.80
C GLY A 134 1.61 16.74 21.10
N ALA A 135 1.99 15.72 20.32
CA ALA A 135 3.20 15.80 19.50
C ALA A 135 3.10 16.96 18.50
N ALA A 136 4.20 17.67 18.27
CA ALA A 136 4.26 18.72 17.27
C ALA A 136 4.19 18.11 15.86
N TYR A 137 3.31 18.67 15.02
CA TYR A 137 3.19 18.31 13.61
C TYR A 137 2.96 19.57 12.76
N GLN A 138 3.13 19.43 11.45
CA GLN A 138 2.88 20.50 10.49
C GLN A 138 1.96 19.98 9.39
N ILE A 139 0.96 20.78 9.05
CA ILE A 139 0.13 20.56 7.87
C ILE A 139 0.57 21.60 6.83
N LYS A 140 0.95 21.13 5.64
CA LYS A 140 1.26 22.02 4.50
C LYS A 140 -0.01 22.68 4.00
N ASP A 141 0.12 23.83 3.34
CA ASP A 141 -1.00 24.43 2.62
C ASP A 141 -1.51 23.50 1.50
N LYS A 142 -2.70 23.82 0.98
CA LYS A 142 -3.41 22.97 0.02
C LYS A 142 -2.59 22.75 -1.26
N GLU A 143 -1.82 23.75 -1.66
CA GLU A 143 -1.00 23.74 -2.88
C GLU A 143 0.22 22.83 -2.77
N HIS A 144 0.78 22.68 -1.56
CA HIS A 144 1.93 21.82 -1.29
C HIS A 144 1.57 20.45 -0.65
N MET A 145 0.30 20.23 -0.32
CA MET A 145 -0.16 18.97 0.25
C MET A 145 -0.18 17.87 -0.82
N GLN A 146 0.38 16.70 -0.47
CA GLN A 146 0.33 15.56 -1.38
C GLN A 146 -1.13 15.12 -1.58
N PRO A 147 -1.61 14.99 -2.84
CA PRO A 147 -2.97 14.53 -3.10
C PRO A 147 -3.15 13.08 -2.64
N GLY A 148 -4.30 12.79 -2.03
CA GLY A 148 -4.68 11.43 -1.67
C GLY A 148 -4.91 10.56 -2.91
N ASN A 149 -4.41 9.33 -2.88
CA ASN A 149 -4.66 8.34 -3.94
C ASN A 149 -5.85 7.46 -3.57
N LEU A 150 -6.78 7.24 -4.49
CA LEU A 150 -7.75 6.17 -4.36
C LEU A 150 -7.11 4.85 -4.80
N VAL A 151 -6.94 3.94 -3.85
CA VAL A 151 -6.38 2.61 -4.10
C VAL A 151 -7.47 1.57 -3.95
N PHE A 152 -7.63 0.73 -4.97
CA PHE A 152 -8.56 -0.38 -4.94
C PHE A 152 -8.05 -1.56 -5.79
N ARG A 153 -8.61 -2.74 -5.53
CA ARG A 153 -8.35 -3.95 -6.31
C ARG A 153 -9.59 -4.34 -7.09
N MET A 154 -9.40 -4.74 -8.35
CA MET A 154 -10.47 -5.25 -9.21
C MET A 154 -10.18 -6.70 -9.58
N GLY A 155 -11.11 -7.61 -9.27
CA GLY A 155 -11.06 -9.01 -9.68
C GLY A 155 -11.83 -9.24 -10.99
N LYS A 156 -11.70 -10.46 -11.55
CA LYS A 156 -12.36 -10.89 -12.80
C LYS A 156 -12.03 -10.00 -14.01
N VAL A 157 -10.83 -9.43 -14.03
CA VAL A 157 -10.29 -8.69 -15.18
C VAL A 157 -9.61 -9.69 -16.11
N ASP A 158 -9.93 -9.62 -17.40
CA ASP A 158 -9.17 -10.33 -18.45
C ASP A 158 -7.84 -9.59 -18.68
N VAL A 159 -6.81 -10.05 -17.97
CA VAL A 159 -5.48 -9.41 -17.97
C VAL A 159 -4.82 -9.51 -19.34
N ASP A 160 -5.03 -10.60 -20.08
CA ASP A 160 -4.46 -10.77 -21.41
C ASP A 160 -5.10 -9.82 -22.42
N LYS A 161 -6.43 -9.69 -22.38
CA LYS A 161 -7.14 -8.71 -23.21
C LYS A 161 -6.71 -7.28 -22.89
N LEU A 162 -6.57 -6.95 -21.60
CA LEU A 162 -6.09 -5.62 -21.17
C LEU A 162 -4.68 -5.35 -21.70
N ARG A 163 -3.77 -6.31 -21.53
CA ARG A 163 -2.37 -6.22 -21.97
C ARG A 163 -2.24 -6.03 -23.47
N LEU A 164 -2.99 -6.80 -24.27
CA LEU A 164 -3.00 -6.68 -25.72
C LEU A 164 -3.59 -5.33 -26.17
N ALA A 165 -4.67 -4.88 -25.55
CA ALA A 165 -5.26 -3.57 -25.84
C ALA A 165 -4.29 -2.41 -25.57
N ILE A 166 -3.42 -2.52 -24.55
CA ILE A 166 -2.35 -1.55 -24.30
C ILE A 166 -1.27 -1.63 -25.38
N ALA A 167 -0.85 -2.83 -25.77
CA ALA A 167 0.16 -3.02 -26.81
C ALA A 167 -0.28 -2.46 -28.17
N GLU A 168 -1.57 -2.60 -28.50
CA GLU A 168 -2.18 -2.08 -29.73
C GLU A 168 -2.41 -0.55 -29.70
N ASN A 169 -2.49 0.05 -28.50
CA ASN A 169 -2.74 1.50 -28.31
C ASN A 169 -1.68 2.13 -27.39
N PRO A 170 -0.40 2.16 -27.80
CA PRO A 170 0.70 2.58 -26.93
C PRO A 170 0.61 4.06 -26.50
N ASP A 171 -0.09 4.89 -27.26
CA ASP A 171 -0.35 6.30 -26.94
C ASP A 171 -1.42 6.49 -25.85
N ASN A 172 -2.17 5.43 -25.52
CA ASN A 172 -3.15 5.43 -24.43
C ASN A 172 -2.53 5.01 -23.07
N ALA A 173 -1.23 4.69 -23.07
CA ALA A 173 -0.44 4.43 -21.88
C ALA A 173 0.66 5.48 -21.76
N ARG A 174 0.90 5.98 -20.55
CA ARG A 174 2.09 6.76 -20.26
C ARG A 174 3.25 5.80 -20.08
N THR A 175 4.17 5.88 -21.02
CA THR A 175 5.51 5.33 -20.86
C THR A 175 6.41 6.45 -20.37
N ILE A 176 7.28 6.18 -19.40
CA ILE A 176 8.28 7.17 -19.00
C ILE A 176 9.25 7.36 -20.18
N PRO A 177 9.51 8.59 -20.64
CA PRO A 177 10.51 8.82 -21.68
C PRO A 177 11.86 8.21 -21.29
N GLY A 178 12.40 7.32 -22.14
CA GLY A 178 13.68 6.63 -21.92
C GLY A 178 13.65 5.40 -21.02
N HIS A 179 12.52 5.12 -20.35
CA HIS A 179 12.41 4.05 -19.35
C HIS A 179 11.09 3.25 -19.42
N GLY A 180 10.04 3.74 -20.07
CA GLY A 180 8.75 3.08 -20.08
C GLY A 180 8.68 1.86 -21.01
N PRO A 181 7.89 0.84 -20.67
CA PRO A 181 7.72 -0.33 -21.52
C PRO A 181 7.04 0.02 -22.85
N GLY A 182 7.74 -0.17 -23.97
CA GLY A 182 7.12 -0.10 -25.30
C GLY A 182 6.13 -1.24 -25.54
N ALA A 183 5.40 -1.21 -26.66
CA ALA A 183 4.42 -2.25 -27.01
C ALA A 183 4.99 -3.68 -26.93
N GLU A 184 6.26 -3.86 -27.27
CA GLU A 184 6.95 -5.16 -27.21
C GLU A 184 7.04 -5.74 -25.78
N TYR A 185 7.19 -4.90 -24.76
CA TYR A 185 7.16 -5.37 -23.36
C TYR A 185 5.81 -5.99 -23.03
N PHE A 186 4.72 -5.31 -23.38
CA PHE A 186 3.38 -5.79 -23.10
C PHE A 186 3.05 -7.06 -23.89
N LEU A 187 3.66 -7.31 -25.06
CA LEU A 187 3.46 -8.58 -25.76
C LEU A 187 4.00 -9.80 -24.99
N LYS A 188 5.01 -9.60 -24.13
CA LYS A 188 5.71 -10.68 -23.40
C LYS A 188 5.39 -10.73 -21.91
N ALA A 189 5.00 -9.60 -21.31
CA ALA A 189 4.81 -9.47 -19.88
C ALA A 189 3.60 -10.29 -19.39
N LYS A 190 3.80 -11.22 -18.46
CA LYS A 190 2.67 -11.89 -17.77
C LYS A 190 2.07 -11.01 -16.67
N ARG A 191 2.88 -10.12 -16.11
CA ARG A 191 2.54 -9.12 -15.10
C ARG A 191 3.20 -7.81 -15.48
N PHE A 192 2.49 -6.71 -15.25
CA PHE A 192 2.97 -5.39 -15.64
C PHE A 192 2.45 -4.30 -14.71
N VAL A 193 3.19 -3.19 -14.69
CA VAL A 193 2.74 -1.90 -14.19
C VAL A 193 2.56 -0.96 -15.37
N VAL A 194 1.44 -0.25 -15.41
CA VAL A 194 1.18 0.73 -16.47
C VAL A 194 0.42 1.92 -15.93
N ASP A 195 0.86 3.11 -16.31
CA ASP A 195 0.08 4.33 -16.17
C ASP A 195 -0.81 4.40 -17.41
N GLY A 196 -2.10 4.08 -17.27
CA GLY A 196 -3.00 3.85 -18.39
C GLY A 196 -4.17 4.82 -18.48
N PHE A 197 -5.04 4.54 -19.46
CA PHE A 197 -6.33 5.19 -19.67
C PHE A 197 -6.26 6.70 -19.98
N VAL A 198 -5.15 7.17 -20.59
CA VAL A 198 -4.94 8.60 -20.86
C VAL A 198 -6.09 9.20 -21.67
N LYS A 199 -6.52 8.52 -22.74
CA LYS A 199 -7.62 8.95 -23.60
C LYS A 199 -8.95 8.93 -22.86
N GLN A 200 -9.25 7.87 -22.10
CA GLN A 200 -10.48 7.77 -21.32
C GLN A 200 -10.59 8.85 -20.24
N LEU A 201 -9.46 9.18 -19.59
CA LEU A 201 -9.42 10.27 -18.62
C LEU A 201 -9.62 11.64 -19.29
N GLN A 202 -9.08 11.83 -20.50
CA GLN A 202 -9.30 13.04 -21.28
C GLN A 202 -10.78 13.17 -21.70
N GLU A 203 -11.38 12.10 -22.22
CA GLU A 203 -12.81 12.06 -22.57
C GLU A 203 -13.70 12.33 -21.35
N ALA A 204 -13.37 11.78 -20.18
CA ALA A 204 -14.11 12.01 -18.94
C ALA A 204 -14.02 13.49 -18.50
N LYS A 205 -12.87 14.14 -18.68
CA LYS A 205 -12.73 15.59 -18.44
C LYS A 205 -13.58 16.41 -19.42
N GLU A 206 -13.58 16.06 -20.70
CA GLU A 206 -14.37 16.72 -21.73
C GLU A 206 -15.87 16.60 -21.50
N LYS A 207 -16.32 15.47 -20.92
CA LYS A 207 -17.72 15.23 -20.52
C LYS A 207 -18.12 15.92 -19.21
N GLY A 208 -17.15 16.40 -18.44
CA GLY A 208 -17.38 17.00 -17.12
C GLY A 208 -17.52 15.97 -15.98
N ASP A 209 -17.18 14.70 -16.21
CA ASP A 209 -17.18 13.65 -15.18
C ASP A 209 -16.04 13.86 -14.16
N ILE A 210 -14.98 14.57 -14.57
CA ILE A 210 -13.82 14.91 -13.74
C ILE A 210 -13.73 16.44 -13.65
N PRO A 211 -13.64 17.02 -12.43
CA PRO A 211 -13.46 18.46 -12.27
C PRO A 211 -12.23 18.98 -13.04
N PRO A 212 -12.33 20.16 -13.69
CA PRO A 212 -11.23 20.72 -14.48
C PRO A 212 -10.01 21.12 -13.63
N ASP A 213 -10.21 21.38 -12.33
CA ASP A 213 -9.20 21.72 -11.35
C ASP A 213 -8.63 20.48 -10.61
N TYR A 214 -8.97 19.27 -11.04
CA TYR A 214 -8.46 18.05 -10.42
C TYR A 214 -6.94 17.92 -10.66
N PRO A 215 -6.11 17.99 -9.60
CA PRO A 215 -4.68 18.32 -9.72
C PRO A 215 -3.87 17.27 -10.45
N GLN A 216 -4.23 15.99 -10.30
CA GLN A 216 -3.55 14.86 -10.93
C GLN A 216 -4.58 13.78 -11.29
N CYS A 217 -4.64 13.41 -12.56
CA CYS A 217 -5.55 12.37 -13.02
C CYS A 217 -4.77 11.40 -13.91
N TRP A 218 -4.34 10.28 -13.31
CA TRP A 218 -3.82 9.12 -14.01
C TRP A 218 -4.23 7.86 -13.26
N VAL A 219 -4.30 6.74 -13.97
CA VAL A 219 -4.60 5.44 -13.38
C VAL A 219 -3.35 4.59 -13.47
N VAL A 220 -2.84 4.14 -12.32
CA VAL A 220 -1.75 3.16 -12.26
C VAL A 220 -2.37 1.77 -12.09
N ILE A 221 -2.11 0.88 -13.03
CA ILE A 221 -2.54 -0.52 -12.96
C ILE A 221 -1.34 -1.36 -12.57
N VAL A 222 -1.50 -2.18 -11.54
CA VAL A 222 -0.51 -3.18 -11.14
C VAL A 222 -1.20 -4.54 -11.13
N THR A 223 -0.77 -5.45 -12.00
CA THR A 223 -1.35 -6.79 -12.04
C THR A 223 -0.74 -7.66 -10.93
N GLN A 224 -1.57 -8.27 -10.09
CA GLN A 224 -1.16 -9.16 -8.99
C GLN A 224 -1.34 -10.64 -9.34
N PRO A 225 -0.52 -11.56 -8.78
CA PRO A 225 -0.63 -13.02 -8.92
C PRO A 225 -2.07 -13.56 -8.89
#